data_AF-K1TL29-F1
#
_entry.id   AF-K1TL29-F1
#
_cell.length_a   1.000
_cell.length_b   1.000
_cell.length_c   1.000
_cell.angle_alpha   90.00
_cell.angle_beta   90.00
_cell.angle_gamma   90.00
#
_symmetry.space_group_name_H-M   'P 1'
#
loop_
_entity.id
_entity.type
_entity.pdbx_description
1 polymer ?
#
loop_
_entity_poly.entity_id
_entity_poly.type
_entity_poly.pdbx_seq_one_letter_code
_entity_poly.pdbx_strand_id
1 'polypeptide(L)'
;LSGGHSGDDIDKGRMNSNKLVARLLWNGAQRFGLRLSRFDGGNLRNAIPREAYAVFAVPSGSKAGFEAFYKEFAGELAAEAKFREPNFKIGIEEAPAASVIDAATQRNLLYALVGLSNGVIEMSLAMPGLVETSTNLASVKFEGDDRIVVTTSQRSSVESAKVYASQMIESVFALAGAEVSHSGGVSRLGAQSPVQTVGNHGCQL
;
A
#
# COMPACT_ATOMS: atom_id res chain seq x y z
N LEU A 1 11.94 6.80 3.57
CA LEU A 1 11.67 6.23 4.91
C LEU A 1 12.78 5.26 5.30
N SER A 2 12.85 4.89 6.58
CA SER A 2 13.78 3.92 7.15
C SER A 2 13.54 2.51 6.63
N GLY A 3 12.27 2.13 6.46
CA GLY A 3 11.84 0.76 6.10
C GLY A 3 12.34 -0.25 7.11
N GLY A 4 12.41 -1.54 6.80
CA GLY A 4 12.82 -2.56 7.78
C GLY A 4 12.36 -3.97 7.45
N HIS A 5 12.67 -4.93 8.32
CA HIS A 5 12.05 -6.25 8.29
C HIS A 5 10.62 -6.17 8.83
N SER A 6 9.65 -6.59 8.03
CA SER A 6 8.21 -6.55 8.37
C SER A 6 7.78 -7.48 9.52
N GLY A 7 8.69 -8.33 10.04
CA GLY A 7 8.49 -9.04 11.31
C GLY A 7 9.11 -8.24 12.45
N ASP A 8 10.44 -8.20 12.47
CA ASP A 8 11.27 -7.72 13.59
C ASP A 8 11.22 -6.20 13.82
N ASP A 9 10.74 -5.44 12.84
CA ASP A 9 10.66 -3.97 12.92
C ASP A 9 9.22 -3.43 12.88
N ILE A 10 8.20 -4.29 12.85
CA ILE A 10 6.80 -3.88 12.61
C ILE A 10 6.20 -3.13 13.80
N ASP A 11 6.72 -3.34 15.00
CA ASP A 11 6.38 -2.69 16.26
C ASP A 11 7.10 -1.35 16.46
N LYS A 12 8.14 -1.06 15.67
CA LYS A 12 8.99 0.14 15.81
C LYS A 12 8.33 1.43 15.31
N GLY A 13 7.03 1.39 15.00
CA GLY A 13 6.25 2.55 14.57
C GLY A 13 6.68 3.13 13.21
N ARG A 14 7.45 2.39 12.40
CA ARG A 14 7.94 2.83 11.09
C ARG A 14 6.78 3.11 10.13
N MET A 15 6.92 4.13 9.31
CA MET A 15 5.94 4.45 8.28
C MET A 15 6.09 3.51 7.08
N ASN A 16 5.01 3.33 6.32
CA ASN A 16 4.98 2.54 5.10
C ASN A 16 4.82 3.48 3.90
N SER A 17 5.79 3.51 2.98
CA SER A 17 5.79 4.44 1.84
C SER A 17 4.59 4.26 0.91
N ASN A 18 4.13 3.02 0.70
CA ASN A 18 2.96 2.72 -0.11
C ASN A 18 1.70 3.33 0.51
N LYS A 19 1.54 3.23 1.83
CA LYS A 19 0.39 3.84 2.54
C LYS A 19 0.41 5.38 2.45
N LEU A 20 1.58 6.00 2.58
CA LEU A 20 1.70 7.47 2.49
C LEU A 20 1.37 7.98 1.09
N VAL A 21 1.91 7.34 0.04
CA VAL A 21 1.60 7.70 -1.35
C VAL A 21 0.12 7.46 -1.67
N ALA A 22 -0.44 6.32 -1.24
CA ALA A 22 -1.87 6.06 -1.40
C ALA A 22 -2.75 7.14 -0.74
N ARG A 23 -2.38 7.61 0.47
CA ARG A 23 -3.09 8.69 1.17
C ARG A 23 -3.03 10.01 0.40
N LEU A 24 -1.89 10.38 -0.19
CA LEU A 24 -1.76 11.57 -1.04
C LEU A 24 -2.66 11.46 -2.28
N LEU A 25 -2.56 10.34 -3.00
CA LEU A 25 -3.30 10.09 -4.23
C LEU A 25 -4.82 10.07 -3.99
N TRP A 26 -5.26 9.47 -2.88
CA TRP A 26 -6.67 9.43 -2.52
C TRP A 26 -7.23 10.84 -2.27
N ASN A 27 -6.53 11.67 -1.49
CA ASN A 27 -6.94 13.07 -1.26
C ASN A 27 -6.93 13.88 -2.56
N GLY A 28 -5.89 13.67 -3.38
CA GLY A 28 -5.79 14.25 -4.71
C GLY A 28 -7.00 13.93 -5.59
N ALA A 29 -7.43 12.66 -5.59
CA ALA A 29 -8.56 12.20 -6.38
C ALA A 29 -9.89 12.79 -5.87
N GLN A 30 -10.09 12.86 -4.55
CA GLN A 30 -11.33 13.40 -3.98
C GLN A 30 -11.49 14.91 -4.18
N ARG A 31 -10.39 15.67 -4.13
CA ARG A 31 -10.43 17.14 -4.05
C ARG A 31 -10.07 17.85 -5.35
N PHE A 32 -9.26 17.22 -6.20
CA PHE A 32 -8.62 17.88 -7.33
C PHE A 32 -8.78 17.11 -8.64
N GLY A 33 -9.62 16.07 -8.69
CA GLY A 33 -9.82 15.28 -9.91
C GLY A 33 -8.55 14.59 -10.40
N LEU A 34 -7.60 14.29 -9.50
CA LEU A 34 -6.34 13.63 -9.81
C LEU A 34 -6.58 12.32 -10.57
N ARG A 35 -5.76 12.06 -11.60
CA ARG A 35 -5.75 10.83 -12.38
C ARG A 35 -4.40 10.13 -12.30
N LEU A 36 -4.41 8.85 -11.95
CA LEU A 36 -3.21 8.04 -11.73
C LEU A 36 -2.71 7.46 -13.05
N SER A 37 -1.42 7.61 -13.33
CA SER A 37 -0.74 6.95 -14.45
C SER A 37 -0.01 5.69 -13.97
N ARG A 38 0.84 5.84 -12.95
CA ARG A 38 1.69 4.75 -12.45
C ARG A 38 1.86 4.84 -10.95
N PHE A 39 2.00 3.69 -10.29
CA PHE A 39 2.44 3.57 -8.90
C PHE A 39 3.47 2.44 -8.81
N ASP A 40 4.68 2.75 -8.38
CA ASP A 40 5.71 1.76 -8.05
C ASP A 40 6.23 1.99 -6.63
N GLY A 41 6.07 1.02 -5.74
CA GLY A 41 6.57 1.14 -4.38
C GLY A 41 6.88 -0.19 -3.72
N GLY A 42 7.89 -0.18 -2.85
CA GLY A 42 8.44 -1.39 -2.23
C GLY A 42 9.11 -2.34 -3.21
N ASN A 43 9.58 -3.50 -2.71
CA ASN A 43 10.20 -4.52 -3.54
C ASN A 43 10.04 -5.92 -2.92
N LEU A 44 10.62 -6.10 -1.73
CA LEU A 44 10.65 -7.40 -1.05
C LEU A 44 9.39 -7.63 -0.21
N ARG A 45 8.80 -8.84 -0.30
CA ARG A 45 7.58 -9.24 0.41
C ARG A 45 7.65 -9.06 1.94
N ASN A 46 8.84 -9.24 2.50
CA ASN A 46 9.08 -9.18 3.94
C ASN A 46 9.71 -7.86 4.39
N ALA A 47 9.73 -6.82 3.54
CA ALA A 47 10.26 -5.51 3.89
C ALA A 47 9.13 -4.49 4.10
N ILE A 48 9.27 -3.65 5.13
CA ILE A 48 8.52 -2.41 5.24
C ILE A 48 9.08 -1.46 4.15
N PRO A 49 8.25 -1.01 3.19
CA PRO A 49 8.74 -0.30 2.02
C PRO A 49 9.25 1.09 2.40
N ARG A 50 10.45 1.40 1.90
CA ARG A 50 11.19 2.65 2.18
C ARG A 50 10.79 3.79 1.27
N GLU A 51 10.47 3.43 0.04
CA GLU A 51 10.29 4.32 -1.10
C GLU A 51 9.07 3.87 -1.90
N ALA A 52 8.39 4.85 -2.47
CA ALA A 52 7.26 4.68 -3.36
C ALA A 52 7.17 5.92 -4.25
N TYR A 53 6.83 5.70 -5.51
CA TYR A 53 6.76 6.70 -6.57
C TYR A 53 5.42 6.58 -7.27
N ALA A 54 4.81 7.71 -7.60
CA ALA A 54 3.60 7.74 -8.39
C ALA A 54 3.67 8.84 -9.44
N VAL A 55 3.21 8.52 -10.65
CA VAL A 55 2.99 9.48 -11.73
C VAL A 55 1.50 9.72 -11.83
N PHE A 56 1.08 10.98 -11.77
CA PHE A 56 -0.33 11.34 -11.83
C PHE A 56 -0.50 12.68 -12.54
N ALA A 57 -1.70 12.94 -13.02
CA ALA A 57 -2.12 14.19 -13.60
C ALA A 57 -3.21 14.85 -12.73
N VAL A 58 -3.24 16.17 -12.72
CA VAL A 58 -4.36 16.96 -12.20
C VAL A 58 -4.88 17.86 -13.33
N PRO A 59 -6.19 18.18 -13.38
CA PRO A 59 -6.71 19.19 -14.28
C PRO A 59 -5.95 20.50 -14.13
N SER A 60 -5.68 21.21 -15.23
CA SER A 60 -4.90 22.45 -15.24
C SER A 60 -5.44 23.50 -14.27
N GLY A 61 -6.77 23.65 -14.19
CA GLY A 61 -7.44 24.54 -13.26
C GLY A 61 -7.29 24.17 -11.78
N SER A 62 -6.88 22.93 -11.47
CA SER A 62 -6.68 22.45 -10.10
C SER A 62 -5.22 22.47 -9.66
N LYS A 63 -4.26 22.78 -10.55
CA LYS A 63 -2.81 22.72 -10.26
C LYS A 63 -2.42 23.53 -9.03
N ALA A 64 -2.73 24.81 -9.00
CA ALA A 64 -2.37 25.69 -7.88
C ALA A 64 -2.99 25.24 -6.55
N GLY A 65 -4.24 24.76 -6.59
CA GLY A 65 -4.93 24.22 -5.41
C GLY A 65 -4.30 22.92 -4.91
N PHE A 66 -3.91 22.03 -5.82
CA PHE A 66 -3.21 20.80 -5.48
C PHE A 66 -1.82 21.08 -4.89
N GLU A 67 -1.06 22.02 -5.44
CA GLU A 67 0.25 22.42 -4.92
C GLU A 67 0.16 23.00 -3.50
N ALA A 68 -0.85 23.83 -3.24
CA ALA A 68 -1.11 24.38 -1.90
C ALA A 68 -1.46 23.26 -0.90
N PHE A 69 -2.37 22.35 -1.28
CA PHE A 69 -2.70 21.17 -0.48
C PHE A 69 -1.49 20.28 -0.22
N TYR A 70 -0.68 20.02 -1.25
CA TYR A 70 0.52 19.20 -1.12
C TYR A 70 1.48 19.79 -0.10
N LYS A 71 1.68 21.11 -0.10
CA LYS A 71 2.58 21.79 0.85
C LYS A 71 2.11 21.61 2.30
N GLU A 72 0.81 21.72 2.55
CA GLU A 72 0.19 21.46 3.85
C GLU A 72 0.36 19.98 4.24
N PHE A 73 -0.04 19.06 3.36
CA PHE A 73 0.05 17.62 3.57
C PHE A 73 1.48 17.14 3.84
N ALA A 74 2.47 17.69 3.13
CA ALA A 74 3.88 17.40 3.35
C ALA A 74 4.35 17.87 4.73
N GLY A 75 3.87 19.02 5.20
CA GLY A 75 4.10 19.52 6.55
C GLY A 75 3.49 18.63 7.63
N GLU A 76 2.23 18.19 7.43
CA GLU A 76 1.55 17.25 8.32
C GLU A 76 2.30 15.92 8.41
N LEU A 77 2.67 15.33 7.28
CA LEU A 77 3.42 14.07 7.27
C LEU A 77 4.80 14.22 7.90
N ALA A 78 5.49 15.35 7.69
CA ALA A 78 6.76 15.62 8.36
C ALA A 78 6.60 15.70 9.89
N ALA A 79 5.50 16.28 10.38
CA ALA A 79 5.17 16.30 11.79
C ALA A 79 4.86 14.89 12.33
N GLU A 80 4.07 14.09 11.62
CA GLU A 80 3.79 12.68 11.97
C GLU A 80 5.09 11.83 11.99
N ALA A 81 6.01 12.12 11.07
CA ALA A 81 7.29 11.44 10.88
C ALA A 81 8.36 11.81 11.90
N LYS A 82 8.24 12.98 12.55
CA LYS A 82 9.30 13.64 13.34
C LYS A 82 10.09 12.73 14.27
N PHE A 83 9.43 11.81 14.97
CA PHE A 83 10.06 10.95 15.98
C PHE A 83 10.35 9.52 15.50
N ARG A 84 9.91 9.14 14.31
CA ARG A 84 9.93 7.75 13.81
C ARG A 84 10.71 7.59 12.50
N GLU A 85 10.85 8.67 11.72
CA GLU A 85 11.42 8.65 10.38
C GLU A 85 12.40 9.83 10.21
N PRO A 86 13.61 9.75 10.80
CA PRO A 86 14.57 10.86 10.81
C PRO A 86 15.03 11.28 9.40
N ASN A 87 14.92 10.37 8.43
CA ASN A 87 15.27 10.60 7.03
C ASN A 87 14.03 10.72 6.14
N PHE A 88 12.90 11.16 6.70
CA PHE A 88 11.67 11.38 5.93
C PHE A 88 11.89 12.41 4.81
N LYS A 89 11.47 12.05 3.59
CA LYS A 89 11.46 12.92 2.42
C LYS A 89 10.20 12.61 1.62
N ILE A 90 9.52 13.67 1.19
CA ILE A 90 8.42 13.62 0.23
C ILE A 90 8.63 14.78 -0.75
N GLY A 91 8.38 14.51 -2.02
CA GLY A 91 8.58 15.45 -3.12
C GLY A 91 7.52 15.26 -4.19
N ILE A 92 7.23 16.33 -4.92
CA ILE A 92 6.54 16.28 -6.20
C ILE A 92 7.39 17.07 -7.19
N GLU A 93 7.45 16.60 -8.43
CA GLU A 93 8.12 17.27 -9.53
C GLU A 93 7.27 17.12 -10.79
N GLU A 94 7.46 18.04 -11.75
CA GLU A 94 6.80 17.91 -13.04
C GLU A 94 7.37 16.71 -13.81
N ALA A 95 6.48 15.93 -14.40
CA ALA A 95 6.83 14.80 -15.25
C ALA A 95 6.18 14.97 -16.63
N PRO A 96 6.74 14.34 -17.69
CA PRO A 96 6.10 14.31 -19.00
C PRO A 96 4.67 13.76 -18.92
N ALA A 97 3.82 14.20 -19.85
CA ALA A 97 2.47 13.66 -19.98
C ALA A 97 2.50 12.15 -20.18
N ALA A 98 1.62 11.43 -19.49
CA ALA A 98 1.51 9.98 -19.54
C ALA A 98 0.03 9.57 -19.64
N SER A 99 -0.20 8.38 -20.19
CA SER A 99 -1.52 7.74 -20.13
C SER A 99 -1.92 7.51 -18.68
N VAL A 100 -3.21 7.64 -18.39
CA VAL A 100 -3.77 7.38 -17.05
C VAL A 100 -4.62 6.12 -17.09
N ILE A 101 -4.64 5.37 -15.99
CA ILE A 101 -5.54 4.22 -15.85
C ILE A 101 -6.99 4.70 -15.80
N ASP A 102 -7.94 3.80 -16.10
CA ASP A 102 -9.35 4.14 -16.06
C ASP A 102 -9.82 4.54 -14.65
N ALA A 103 -10.89 5.31 -14.59
CA ALA A 103 -11.37 5.89 -13.34
C ALA A 103 -11.88 4.83 -12.34
N ALA A 104 -12.42 3.71 -12.81
CA ALA A 104 -12.92 2.66 -11.93
C ALA A 104 -11.76 1.90 -11.28
N THR A 105 -10.76 1.50 -12.06
CA THR A 105 -9.53 0.87 -11.56
C THR A 105 -8.80 1.78 -10.58
N GLN A 106 -8.64 3.06 -10.90
CA GLN A 106 -8.03 4.02 -9.98
C GLN A 106 -8.80 4.12 -8.65
N ARG A 107 -10.12 4.30 -8.71
CA ARG A 107 -10.95 4.40 -7.51
C ARG A 107 -10.79 3.15 -6.65
N ASN A 108 -10.96 1.98 -7.25
CA ASN A 108 -10.91 0.71 -6.54
C ASN A 108 -9.52 0.47 -5.92
N LEU A 109 -8.44 0.73 -6.66
CA LEU A 109 -7.07 0.63 -6.16
C LEU A 109 -6.84 1.56 -4.96
N LEU A 110 -7.14 2.86 -5.08
CA LEU A 110 -6.88 3.82 -4.02
C LEU A 110 -7.72 3.54 -2.77
N TYR A 111 -8.97 3.11 -2.93
CA TYR A 111 -9.82 2.72 -1.81
C TYR A 111 -9.27 1.47 -1.10
N ALA A 112 -8.83 0.46 -1.85
CA ALA A 112 -8.18 -0.70 -1.27
C ALA A 112 -6.90 -0.32 -0.53
N LEU A 113 -5.96 0.38 -1.18
CA LEU A 113 -4.68 0.74 -0.58
C LEU A 113 -4.81 1.60 0.67
N VAL A 114 -5.80 2.50 0.73
CA VAL A 114 -6.09 3.29 1.94
C VAL A 114 -6.82 2.44 3.00
N GLY A 115 -7.80 1.63 2.61
CA GLY A 115 -8.65 0.84 3.51
C GLY A 115 -7.98 -0.36 4.16
N LEU A 116 -6.93 -0.93 3.54
CA LEU A 116 -6.21 -2.08 4.10
C LEU A 116 -5.52 -1.75 5.43
N SER A 117 -5.65 -2.67 6.39
CA SER A 117 -4.86 -2.63 7.62
C SER A 117 -3.36 -2.78 7.31
N ASN A 118 -2.52 -2.07 8.06
CA ASN A 118 -1.06 -2.09 7.93
C ASN A 118 -0.41 -1.82 9.31
N GLY A 119 0.57 -2.64 9.68
CA GLY A 119 1.27 -2.59 10.97
C GLY A 119 0.84 -3.73 11.91
N VAL A 120 1.02 -3.49 13.20
CA VAL A 120 0.55 -4.38 14.27
C VAL A 120 -0.98 -4.42 14.26
N ILE A 121 -1.54 -5.62 14.27
CA ILE A 121 -2.97 -5.87 14.50
C ILE A 121 -3.18 -6.16 15.99
N GLU A 122 -2.36 -7.02 16.58
CA GLU A 122 -2.51 -7.47 17.96
C GLU A 122 -1.15 -7.76 18.61
N MET A 123 -1.02 -7.35 19.88
CA MET A 123 0.12 -7.68 20.73
C MET A 123 -0.21 -8.94 21.53
N SER A 124 0.79 -9.80 21.78
CA SER A 124 0.60 -11.03 22.52
C SER A 124 0.22 -10.77 23.97
N LEU A 125 -0.87 -11.39 24.42
CA LEU A 125 -1.26 -11.42 25.83
C LEU A 125 -0.40 -12.41 26.65
N ALA A 126 0.17 -13.42 26.00
CA ALA A 126 1.03 -14.41 26.64
C ALA A 126 2.47 -13.90 26.85
N MET A 127 2.94 -12.99 25.99
CA MET A 127 4.30 -12.45 26.02
C MET A 127 4.28 -10.92 25.86
N PRO A 128 4.24 -10.15 26.96
CA PRO A 128 4.23 -8.69 26.91
C PRO A 128 5.38 -8.13 26.06
N GLY A 129 5.04 -7.25 25.12
CA GLY A 129 6.00 -6.62 24.21
C GLY A 129 6.24 -7.38 22.90
N LEU A 130 5.70 -8.60 22.74
CA LEU A 130 5.77 -9.33 21.48
C LEU A 130 4.55 -9.04 20.61
N VAL A 131 4.77 -8.82 19.31
CA VAL A 131 3.68 -8.74 18.31
C VAL A 131 3.15 -10.15 18.07
N GLU A 132 1.84 -10.36 18.29
CA GLU A 132 1.20 -11.62 17.97
C GLU A 132 0.80 -11.63 16.50
N THR A 133 0.06 -10.63 16.02
CA THR A 133 -0.46 -10.58 14.65
C THR A 133 -0.15 -9.25 13.99
N SER A 134 0.29 -9.26 12.74
CA SER A 134 0.58 -8.06 11.96
C SER A 134 0.35 -8.25 10.46
N THR A 135 0.31 -7.13 9.74
CA THR A 135 0.17 -7.08 8.29
C THR A 135 1.05 -5.97 7.71
N ASN A 136 1.59 -6.16 6.51
CA ASN A 136 2.44 -5.19 5.85
C ASN A 136 2.08 -5.07 4.37
N LEU A 137 1.78 -3.86 3.89
CA LEU A 137 1.66 -3.55 2.47
C LEU A 137 3.05 -3.44 1.86
N ALA A 138 3.59 -4.57 1.41
CA ALA A 138 4.99 -4.74 1.04
C ALA A 138 5.33 -4.08 -0.31
N SER A 139 4.48 -4.23 -1.32
CA SER A 139 4.71 -3.62 -2.63
C SER A 139 3.43 -3.34 -3.41
N VAL A 140 3.50 -2.32 -4.27
CA VAL A 140 2.52 -2.00 -5.30
C VAL A 140 3.30 -1.86 -6.61
N LYS A 141 2.97 -2.66 -7.61
CA LYS A 141 3.70 -2.73 -8.89
C LYS A 141 2.73 -2.67 -10.06
N PHE A 142 2.99 -1.74 -10.97
CA PHE A 142 2.34 -1.70 -12.27
C PHE A 142 3.24 -2.50 -13.22
N GLU A 143 2.78 -3.68 -13.62
CA GLU A 143 3.51 -4.63 -14.45
C GLU A 143 2.94 -4.60 -15.87
N GLY A 144 3.63 -3.93 -16.80
CA GLY A 144 3.09 -3.69 -18.13
C GLY A 144 1.94 -2.68 -18.11
N ASP A 145 1.04 -2.81 -19.09
CA ASP A 145 -0.03 -1.83 -19.34
C ASP A 145 -1.40 -2.22 -18.75
N ASP A 146 -1.57 -3.49 -18.36
CA ASP A 146 -2.88 -4.08 -18.02
C ASP A 146 -2.93 -4.73 -16.63
N ARG A 147 -1.83 -4.69 -15.86
CA ARG A 147 -1.73 -5.44 -14.61
C ARG A 147 -1.15 -4.63 -13.46
N ILE A 148 -1.84 -4.70 -12.33
CA ILE A 148 -1.40 -4.13 -11.05
C ILE A 148 -1.29 -5.25 -10.02
N VAL A 149 -0.10 -5.42 -9.47
CA VAL A 149 0.19 -6.42 -8.44
C VAL A 149 0.39 -5.73 -7.10
N VAL A 150 -0.36 -6.17 -6.09
CA VAL A 150 -0.25 -5.66 -4.73
C VAL A 150 0.13 -6.81 -3.80
N THR A 151 1.31 -6.69 -3.20
CA THR A 151 1.83 -7.72 -2.29
C THR A 151 1.65 -7.27 -0.85
N THR A 152 1.05 -8.12 -0.03
CA THR A 152 0.94 -7.93 1.41
C THR A 152 1.49 -9.14 2.15
N SER A 153 2.06 -8.93 3.34
CA SER A 153 2.53 -10.02 4.18
C SER A 153 1.83 -9.98 5.52
N GLN A 154 1.12 -11.07 5.85
CA GLN A 154 0.51 -11.29 7.16
C GLN A 154 1.37 -12.24 7.98
N ARG A 155 1.49 -11.96 9.28
CA ARG A 155 2.23 -12.80 10.23
C ARG A 155 1.37 -12.98 11.46
N SER A 156 1.39 -14.19 12.02
CA SER A 156 0.94 -14.39 13.39
C SER A 156 1.66 -15.55 14.06
N SER A 157 1.81 -15.49 15.39
CA SER A 157 2.13 -16.68 16.21
C SER A 157 0.92 -17.60 16.43
N VAL A 158 -0.29 -17.15 16.10
CA VAL A 158 -1.54 -17.91 16.20
C VAL A 158 -2.09 -18.15 14.79
N GLU A 159 -2.16 -19.41 14.36
CA GLU A 159 -2.51 -19.76 12.99
C GLU A 159 -3.91 -19.26 12.58
N SER A 160 -4.91 -19.40 13.45
CA SER A 160 -6.27 -18.90 13.19
C SER A 160 -6.31 -17.37 13.05
N ALA A 161 -5.49 -16.64 13.81
CA ALA A 161 -5.39 -15.19 13.71
C ALA A 161 -4.70 -14.77 12.40
N LYS A 162 -3.68 -15.52 11.94
CA LYS A 162 -3.05 -15.30 10.63
C LYS A 162 -4.08 -15.47 9.49
N VAL A 163 -4.88 -16.53 9.55
CA VAL A 163 -5.95 -16.80 8.57
C VAL A 163 -6.95 -15.65 8.56
N TYR A 164 -7.39 -15.18 9.74
CA TYR A 164 -8.31 -14.05 9.81
C TYR A 164 -7.70 -12.75 9.29
N ALA A 165 -6.42 -12.48 9.59
CA ALA A 165 -5.70 -11.35 9.02
C ALA A 165 -5.65 -11.40 7.48
N SER A 166 -5.43 -12.58 6.90
CA SER A 166 -5.50 -12.77 5.44
C SER A 166 -6.93 -12.55 4.90
N GLN A 167 -7.96 -13.02 5.59
CA GLN A 167 -9.37 -12.80 5.20
C GLN A 167 -9.78 -11.32 5.24
N MET A 168 -9.30 -10.55 6.23
CA MET A 168 -9.55 -9.10 6.29
C MET A 168 -8.99 -8.39 5.05
N ILE A 169 -7.77 -8.73 4.66
CA ILE A 169 -7.07 -8.15 3.50
C ILE A 169 -7.76 -8.57 2.21
N GLU A 170 -8.07 -9.86 2.07
CA GLU A 170 -8.81 -10.41 0.94
C GLU A 170 -10.16 -9.72 0.76
N SER A 171 -10.91 -9.50 1.84
CA SER A 171 -12.23 -8.87 1.79
C SER A 171 -12.17 -7.47 1.18
N VAL A 172 -11.17 -6.67 1.55
CA VAL A 172 -10.99 -5.31 0.99
C VAL A 172 -10.65 -5.38 -0.51
N PHE A 173 -9.78 -6.30 -0.91
CA PHE A 173 -9.42 -6.48 -2.31
C PHE A 173 -10.58 -7.04 -3.15
N ALA A 174 -11.36 -7.98 -2.61
CA ALA A 174 -12.55 -8.49 -3.26
C ALA A 174 -13.60 -7.40 -3.50
N LEU A 175 -13.82 -6.50 -2.52
CA LEU A 175 -14.68 -5.33 -2.70
C LEU A 175 -14.16 -4.35 -3.78
N ALA A 176 -12.85 -4.33 -4.00
CA ALA A 176 -12.21 -3.57 -5.08
C ALA A 176 -12.25 -4.29 -6.45
N GLY A 177 -12.80 -5.50 -6.53
CA GLY A 177 -12.86 -6.30 -7.75
C GLY A 177 -11.54 -6.99 -8.10
N ALA A 178 -10.65 -7.19 -7.12
CA ALA A 178 -9.38 -7.88 -7.29
C ALA A 178 -9.54 -9.40 -7.29
N GLU A 179 -8.63 -10.09 -7.97
CA GLU A 179 -8.41 -11.53 -7.82
C GLU A 179 -7.33 -11.78 -6.74
N VAL A 180 -7.71 -12.39 -5.62
CA VAL A 180 -6.78 -12.62 -4.50
C VAL A 180 -6.20 -14.03 -4.60
N SER A 181 -4.87 -14.15 -4.49
CA SER A 181 -4.18 -15.45 -4.48
C SER A 181 -3.33 -15.65 -3.23
N HIS A 182 -3.59 -16.72 -2.49
CA HIS A 182 -2.82 -17.04 -1.30
C HIS A 182 -1.66 -17.99 -1.65
N SER A 183 -0.52 -17.43 -2.05
CA SER A 183 0.74 -18.18 -2.18
C SER A 183 1.82 -17.46 -1.38
N GLY A 184 1.84 -17.67 -0.06
CA GLY A 184 2.69 -16.86 0.81
C GLY A 184 2.44 -15.33 0.72
N GLY A 185 1.24 -14.91 0.26
CA GLY A 185 0.70 -13.55 0.31
C GLY A 185 0.80 -12.68 -0.97
N VAL A 186 0.07 -12.99 -2.06
CA VAL A 186 0.05 -12.12 -3.27
C VAL A 186 -1.38 -11.84 -3.76
N SER A 187 -1.85 -10.59 -3.66
CA SER A 187 -3.14 -10.18 -4.22
C SER A 187 -2.96 -9.57 -5.62
N ARG A 188 -3.85 -9.86 -6.57
CA ARG A 188 -3.76 -9.40 -7.97
C ARG A 188 -4.98 -8.56 -8.33
N LEU A 189 -4.79 -7.42 -8.99
CA LEU A 189 -5.88 -6.65 -9.60
C LEU A 189 -5.76 -6.79 -11.12
N GLY A 190 -6.69 -7.51 -11.73
CA GLY A 190 -6.79 -7.63 -13.18
C GLY A 190 -7.75 -6.59 -13.75
N ALA A 191 -7.33 -5.87 -14.78
CA ALA A 191 -8.26 -5.19 -15.67
C ALA A 191 -8.74 -6.22 -16.72
N GLN A 192 -9.96 -6.72 -16.52
CA GLN A 192 -10.70 -7.67 -17.39
C GLN A 192 -10.28 -9.18 -17.30
N SER A 193 -11.26 -10.04 -16.98
CA SER A 193 -11.23 -11.52 -16.77
C SER A 193 -10.82 -12.36 -18.00
N PRO A 194 -10.56 -13.72 -17.95
CA PRO A 194 -10.77 -14.70 -16.87
C PRO A 194 -9.55 -15.57 -16.44
N VAL A 195 -9.44 -15.73 -15.12
CA VAL A 195 -8.81 -16.75 -14.26
C VAL A 195 -8.09 -17.97 -14.90
N GLN A 196 -6.80 -18.11 -14.56
CA GLN A 196 -6.15 -19.41 -14.33
C GLN A 196 -5.37 -19.42 -13.00
N THR A 197 -5.81 -20.29 -12.10
CA THR A 197 -5.20 -20.61 -10.79
C THR A 197 -4.17 -21.73 -10.92
N VAL A 198 -3.04 -21.61 -10.20
CA VAL A 198 -2.22 -22.75 -9.76
C VAL A 198 -1.83 -22.52 -8.30
N GLY A 199 -2.24 -23.44 -7.42
CA GLY A 199 -1.90 -23.45 -6.01
C GLY A 199 -0.73 -24.37 -5.68
N ASN A 200 -0.12 -24.18 -4.50
CA ASN A 200 0.04 -25.26 -3.52
C ASN A 200 0.50 -24.73 -2.15
N HIS A 201 0.07 -25.44 -1.10
CA HIS A 201 0.50 -25.29 0.29
C HIS A 201 1.95 -25.73 0.50
N GLY A 202 2.65 -25.12 1.46
CA GLY A 202 3.94 -25.61 1.94
C GLY A 202 4.59 -24.69 2.96
N CYS A 203 4.39 -25.00 4.24
CA CYS A 203 5.28 -24.58 5.33
C CYS A 203 6.56 -25.43 5.25
N GLN A 204 7.75 -24.82 5.45
CA GLN A 204 8.82 -25.36 6.30
C GLN A 204 10.02 -24.41 6.37
N LEU A 205 10.35 -24.05 7.63
CA LEU A 205 11.56 -23.42 8.20
C LEU A 205 12.02 -22.07 7.63
#